data_AF-A0A9Q0IZN7-F1
#
_entry.id   AF-A0A9Q0IZN7-F1
#
_cell.length_a   1.000
_cell.length_b   1.000
_cell.length_c   1.000
_cell.angle_alpha   90.00
_cell.angle_beta   90.00
_cell.angle_gamma   90.00
#
_symmetry.space_group_name_H-M   'P 1'
#
loop_
_entity.id
_entity.type
_entity.pdbx_description
1 polymer ?
#
loop_
_entity_poly.entity_id
_entity_poly.type
_entity_poly.pdbx_seq_one_letter_code
_entity_poly.pdbx_strand_id
1 'polypeptide(L)'
;LSLTRLELKGLPFGSPVGTFTSITTLYLKHCSFYGSGDSGGCFDAFANFPCLINLTLYYCIYQGFKVFRISGPQMLNLTITGMKYSHEWLAKGCKLEISAPNLTFFSYEECRVVDFSAFNLPSLKRSKVHIQIPRLHRPLGMSQKQLQILEEHKNSTYHDLFVLLQGLRNAQHLTLSFPTCMSCTRYNVFG
;
A
#
# COMPACT_ATOMS: atom_id res chain seq x y z
N LEU A 1 -33.40 -2.66 -2.46
CA LEU A 1 -32.17 -2.53 -3.27
C LEU A 1 -30.99 -2.57 -2.31
N SER A 2 -30.25 -3.67 -2.28
CA SER A 2 -29.04 -3.74 -1.45
C SER A 2 -27.89 -3.12 -2.23
N LEU A 3 -27.34 -2.01 -1.72
CA LEU A 3 -26.16 -1.39 -2.32
C LEU A 3 -24.97 -2.33 -2.15
N THR A 4 -24.37 -2.76 -3.26
CA THR A 4 -23.21 -3.68 -3.26
C THR A 4 -21.90 -3.01 -3.67
N ARG A 5 -21.99 -1.86 -4.35
CA ARG A 5 -20.85 -1.07 -4.80
C ARG A 5 -20.91 0.33 -4.23
N LEU A 6 -19.83 0.76 -3.61
CA LEU A 6 -19.65 2.11 -3.10
C LEU A 6 -18.43 2.75 -3.76
N GLU A 7 -18.62 3.95 -4.29
CA GLU A 7 -17.57 4.75 -4.92
C GLU A 7 -17.54 6.13 -4.27
N LEU A 8 -16.39 6.51 -3.72
CA LEU A 8 -16.19 7.79 -3.04
C LEU A 8 -14.98 8.50 -3.62
N LYS A 9 -15.07 9.83 -3.73
CA LYS A 9 -14.01 10.67 -4.28
C LYS A 9 -13.79 11.91 -3.43
N GLY A 10 -12.53 12.16 -3.07
CA GLY A 10 -12.11 13.42 -2.45
C GLY A 10 -12.58 13.62 -1.01
N LEU A 11 -12.95 12.56 -0.31
CA LEU A 11 -13.50 12.64 1.05
C LEU A 11 -12.48 12.20 2.10
N PRO A 12 -12.51 12.79 3.32
CA PRO A 12 -11.90 12.15 4.47
C PRO A 12 -12.63 10.83 4.74
N PHE A 13 -11.86 9.75 4.88
CA PHE A 13 -12.36 8.40 5.11
C PHE A 13 -11.85 7.91 6.47
N GLY A 14 -12.72 7.96 7.46
CA GLY A 14 -12.48 7.38 8.79
C GLY A 14 -13.00 5.94 8.88
N SER A 15 -12.88 5.33 10.05
CA SER A 15 -13.62 4.10 10.36
C SER A 15 -15.11 4.42 10.31
N PRO A 16 -15.88 3.78 9.41
CA PRO A 16 -17.31 4.06 9.31
C PRO A 16 -18.04 3.76 10.61
N VAL A 17 -19.09 4.51 10.93
CA VAL A 17 -20.00 4.13 12.03
C VAL A 17 -20.92 3.03 11.51
N GLY A 18 -20.79 1.82 12.06
CA GLY A 18 -21.60 0.66 11.68
C GLY A 18 -20.95 -0.28 10.66
N THR A 19 -21.62 -1.40 10.40
CA THR A 19 -21.12 -2.49 9.53
C THR A 19 -21.85 -2.50 8.19
N PHE A 20 -21.09 -2.51 7.10
CA PHE A 20 -21.59 -2.49 5.73
C PHE A 20 -21.57 -3.91 5.14
N THR A 21 -22.54 -4.73 5.52
CA THR A 21 -22.59 -6.15 5.15
C THR A 21 -22.96 -6.41 3.69
N SER A 22 -23.59 -5.47 2.99
CA SER A 22 -23.95 -5.66 1.57
C SER A 22 -22.85 -5.23 0.59
N ILE A 23 -21.89 -4.41 1.03
CA ILE A 23 -20.87 -3.85 0.15
C ILE A 23 -19.81 -4.91 -0.17
N THR A 24 -19.70 -5.25 -1.45
CA THR A 24 -18.71 -6.18 -1.98
C THR A 24 -17.62 -5.48 -2.79
N THR A 25 -17.87 -4.26 -3.26
CA THR A 25 -16.92 -3.47 -4.05
C THR A 25 -16.80 -2.06 -3.49
N LEU A 26 -15.59 -1.65 -3.11
CA LEU A 26 -15.28 -0.31 -2.62
C LEU A 26 -14.19 0.33 -3.50
N TYR A 27 -14.52 1.47 -4.09
CA TYR A 27 -13.59 2.28 -4.87
C TYR A 27 -13.41 3.64 -4.20
N LEU A 28 -12.19 3.95 -3.77
CA LEU A 28 -11.83 5.21 -3.12
C LEU A 28 -10.82 5.94 -3.99
N LYS A 29 -11.12 7.18 -4.37
CA LYS A 29 -10.25 8.02 -5.20
C LYS A 29 -9.96 9.36 -4.54
N HIS A 30 -8.69 9.70 -4.37
CA HIS A 30 -8.27 10.93 -3.68
C HIS A 30 -8.86 11.06 -2.27
N CYS A 31 -9.15 9.94 -1.60
CA CYS A 31 -9.64 9.94 -0.22
C CYS A 31 -8.47 10.05 0.76
N SER A 32 -8.74 10.58 1.95
CA SER A 32 -7.70 10.79 2.98
C SER A 32 -8.04 10.08 4.27
N PHE A 33 -7.09 9.32 4.82
CA PHE A 33 -7.24 8.58 6.07
C PHE A 33 -6.46 9.29 7.19
N TYR A 34 -7.15 9.70 8.24
CA TYR A 34 -6.58 10.49 9.33
C TYR A 34 -6.73 9.75 10.66
N GLY A 35 -5.61 9.44 11.32
CA GLY A 35 -5.58 9.04 12.72
C GLY A 35 -5.59 10.24 13.66
N SER A 36 -6.05 10.05 14.90
CA SER A 36 -6.21 11.12 15.90
C SER A 36 -4.90 11.62 16.53
N GLY A 37 -3.74 11.41 15.91
CA GLY A 37 -2.45 11.95 16.35
C GLY A 37 -1.82 11.33 17.62
N ASP A 38 -2.64 10.83 18.55
CA ASP A 38 -2.21 10.54 19.93
C ASP A 38 -1.94 9.07 20.27
N SER A 39 -1.95 8.16 19.30
CA SER A 39 -1.53 6.79 19.58
C SER A 39 -0.74 6.21 18.43
N GLY A 40 0.38 5.56 18.76
CA GLY A 40 1.11 4.66 17.86
C GLY A 40 0.30 3.41 17.47
N GLY A 41 -1.00 3.56 17.29
CA GLY A 41 -1.98 2.52 17.06
C GLY A 41 -2.06 2.08 15.60
N CYS A 42 -2.82 1.01 15.43
CA CYS A 42 -3.18 0.42 14.16
C CYS A 42 -4.53 0.97 13.70
N PHE A 43 -4.61 1.45 12.47
CA PHE A 43 -5.84 1.94 11.86
C PHE A 43 -6.27 1.01 10.74
N ASP A 44 -7.52 0.53 10.79
CA ASP A 44 -8.13 -0.30 9.75
C ASP A 44 -9.47 0.30 9.34
N ALA A 45 -9.50 0.91 8.16
CA ALA A 45 -10.70 1.54 7.61
C ALA A 45 -11.70 0.53 7.03
N PHE A 46 -11.26 -0.72 6.83
CA PHE A 46 -11.97 -1.71 6.03
C PHE A 46 -12.57 -2.85 6.87
N ALA A 47 -12.23 -2.91 8.17
CA ALA A 47 -12.79 -3.86 9.12
C ALA A 47 -14.33 -3.89 9.17
N ASN A 48 -14.99 -2.77 8.83
CA ASN A 48 -16.45 -2.64 8.82
C ASN A 48 -17.11 -3.14 7.51
N PHE A 49 -16.35 -3.72 6.58
CA PHE A 49 -16.83 -4.27 5.31
C PHE A 49 -16.58 -5.79 5.24
N PRO A 50 -17.30 -6.61 6.02
CA PRO A 50 -17.01 -8.04 6.16
C PRO A 50 -17.20 -8.84 4.86
N CYS A 51 -17.99 -8.34 3.92
CA CYS A 51 -18.27 -8.97 2.64
C CYS A 51 -17.49 -8.33 1.48
N LEU A 52 -16.48 -7.50 1.77
CA LEU A 52 -15.69 -6.82 0.74
C LEU A 52 -14.88 -7.83 -0.08
N ILE A 53 -15.13 -7.86 -1.38
CA ILE A 53 -14.46 -8.71 -2.37
C ILE A 53 -13.40 -7.90 -3.13
N ASN A 54 -13.73 -6.66 -3.50
CA ASN A 54 -12.92 -5.79 -4.34
C ASN A 54 -12.64 -4.46 -3.62
N LEU A 55 -11.37 -4.14 -3.42
CA LEU A 55 -10.93 -2.85 -2.91
C LEU A 55 -10.01 -2.15 -3.92
N THR A 56 -10.31 -0.89 -4.23
CA THR A 56 -9.43 -0.02 -5.01
C THR A 56 -9.17 1.28 -4.27
N LEU A 57 -7.89 1.57 -4.07
CA LEU A 57 -7.38 2.82 -3.48
C LEU A 57 -6.59 3.56 -4.56
N TYR A 58 -7.12 4.68 -5.03
CA TYR A 58 -6.54 5.44 -6.13
C TYR A 58 -6.13 6.84 -5.68
N TYR A 59 -4.82 7.09 -5.61
CA TYR A 59 -4.20 8.33 -5.16
C TYR A 59 -4.72 8.81 -3.80
N CYS A 60 -4.91 7.85 -2.88
CA CYS A 60 -5.32 8.13 -1.50
C CYS A 60 -4.12 8.55 -0.64
N ILE A 61 -4.40 9.34 0.40
CA ILE A 61 -3.40 9.84 1.33
C ILE A 61 -3.71 9.31 2.72
N TYR A 62 -2.67 9.04 3.50
CA TYR A 62 -2.85 8.60 4.88
C TYR A 62 -1.86 9.26 5.85
N GLN A 63 -2.28 9.46 7.11
CA GLN A 63 -1.45 10.06 8.16
C GLN A 63 -1.96 9.79 9.59
N GLY A 64 -1.06 9.93 10.56
CA GLY A 64 -1.44 9.99 11.98
C GLY A 64 -1.60 8.63 12.66
N PHE A 65 -0.96 7.58 12.13
CA PHE A 65 -0.93 6.24 12.72
C PHE A 65 0.39 5.53 12.41
N LYS A 66 0.71 4.52 13.22
CA LYS A 66 1.93 3.71 13.07
C LYS A 66 1.72 2.54 12.09
N VAL A 67 0.50 2.03 11.99
CA VAL A 67 0.17 0.92 11.10
C VAL A 67 -1.13 1.25 10.36
N PHE A 68 -1.06 1.27 9.02
CA PHE A 68 -2.23 1.19 8.16
C PHE A 68 -2.52 -0.27 7.87
N ARG A 69 -3.63 -0.78 8.37
CA ARG A 69 -4.06 -2.14 8.09
C ARG A 69 -5.19 -2.13 7.06
N ILE A 70 -5.08 -3.05 6.10
CA ILE A 70 -6.14 -3.41 5.17
C ILE A 70 -6.57 -4.82 5.50
N SER A 71 -7.66 -4.98 6.26
CA SER A 71 -8.28 -6.29 6.48
C SER A 71 -9.35 -6.59 5.43
N GLY A 72 -9.46 -7.86 5.08
CA GLY A 72 -10.39 -8.34 4.07
C GLY A 72 -10.49 -9.86 4.08
N PRO A 73 -11.23 -10.46 5.02
CA PRO A 73 -11.34 -11.92 5.11
C PRO A 73 -11.95 -12.55 3.85
N GLN A 74 -12.84 -11.84 3.15
CA GLN A 74 -13.47 -12.27 1.89
C GLN A 74 -12.85 -11.58 0.66
N MET A 75 -11.80 -10.77 0.84
CA MET A 75 -11.24 -9.94 -0.22
C MET A 75 -10.49 -10.82 -1.22
N LEU A 76 -10.84 -10.68 -2.50
CA LEU A 76 -10.22 -11.40 -3.61
C LEU A 76 -9.31 -10.50 -4.46
N ASN A 77 -9.63 -9.20 -4.53
CA ASN A 77 -8.92 -8.23 -5.36
C ASN A 77 -8.58 -6.96 -4.57
N LEU A 78 -7.29 -6.62 -4.54
CA LEU A 78 -6.78 -5.39 -3.94
C LEU A 78 -5.96 -4.62 -4.98
N THR A 79 -6.35 -3.37 -5.23
CA THR A 79 -5.61 -2.44 -6.10
C THR A 79 -5.25 -1.20 -5.31
N ILE A 80 -3.95 -0.88 -5.26
CA ILE A 80 -3.41 0.32 -4.63
C ILE A 80 -2.59 1.05 -5.69
N THR A 81 -3.00 2.27 -6.02
CA THR A 81 -2.31 3.10 -7.02
C THR A 81 -2.02 4.47 -6.43
N GLY A 82 -0.77 4.93 -6.49
CA GLY A 82 -0.40 6.30 -6.09
C GLY A 82 -0.65 6.64 -4.61
N MET A 83 -0.74 5.63 -3.73
CA MET A 83 -1.01 5.84 -2.31
C MET A 83 0.25 6.37 -1.60
N LYS A 84 0.08 7.37 -0.73
CA LYS A 84 1.21 8.02 -0.04
C LYS A 84 0.89 8.47 1.38
N TYR A 85 1.93 8.47 2.22
CA TYR A 85 1.89 9.13 3.53
C TYR A 85 2.02 10.65 3.34
N SER A 86 1.20 11.45 4.04
CA SER A 86 1.11 12.91 3.78
C SER A 86 2.43 13.66 3.99
N HIS A 87 3.20 13.28 5.02
CA HIS A 87 4.50 13.89 5.34
C HIS A 87 5.62 12.89 5.08
N GLU A 88 6.15 12.89 3.86
CA GLU A 88 7.13 11.88 3.40
C GLU A 88 8.36 11.73 4.31
N TRP A 89 8.72 12.78 5.07
CA TRP A 89 9.89 12.81 5.96
C TRP A 89 9.58 12.20 7.33
N LEU A 90 8.30 12.11 7.69
CA LEU A 90 7.75 11.49 8.90
C LEU A 90 7.15 10.11 8.63
N ALA A 91 7.18 9.64 7.37
CA ALA A 91 6.74 8.30 7.01
C ALA A 91 7.63 7.20 7.65
N LYS A 92 8.81 7.56 8.16
CA LYS A 92 9.71 6.65 8.89
C LYS A 92 8.98 6.08 10.11
N GLY A 93 8.56 4.82 9.99
CA GLY A 93 7.87 4.06 11.04
C GLY A 93 6.38 3.83 10.82
N CYS A 94 5.78 4.35 9.74
CA CYS A 94 4.41 3.96 9.36
C CYS A 94 4.44 2.70 8.49
N LYS A 95 3.77 1.64 8.95
CA LYS A 95 3.73 0.35 8.28
C LYS A 95 2.44 0.15 7.47
N LEU A 96 2.52 -0.62 6.40
CA LEU A 96 1.36 -1.13 5.66
C LEU A 96 1.22 -2.63 5.94
N GLU A 97 0.08 -3.01 6.51
CA GLU A 97 -0.29 -4.41 6.77
C GLU A 97 -1.48 -4.80 5.90
N ILE A 98 -1.39 -5.95 5.24
CA ILE A 98 -2.49 -6.49 4.43
C ILE A 98 -2.87 -7.85 5.02
N SER A 99 -4.09 -7.92 5.57
CA SER A 99 -4.66 -9.14 6.15
C SER A 99 -5.84 -9.60 5.30
N ALA A 100 -5.52 -10.31 4.21
CA ALA A 100 -6.50 -10.80 3.24
C ALA A 100 -6.11 -12.22 2.78
N PRO A 101 -6.47 -13.27 3.54
CA PRO A 101 -6.00 -14.64 3.29
C PRO A 101 -6.50 -15.22 1.96
N ASN A 102 -7.65 -14.76 1.47
CA ASN A 102 -8.28 -15.20 0.22
C ASN A 102 -7.89 -14.34 -0.99
N LEU A 103 -6.96 -13.40 -0.82
CA LEU A 103 -6.57 -12.48 -1.89
C LEU A 103 -5.94 -13.24 -3.06
N THR A 104 -6.54 -13.13 -4.25
CA THR A 104 -6.07 -13.82 -5.46
C THR A 104 -5.39 -12.86 -6.45
N PHE A 105 -5.71 -11.57 -6.36
CA PHE A 105 -5.13 -10.51 -7.18
C PHE A 105 -4.67 -9.33 -6.32
N PHE A 106 -3.43 -8.91 -6.54
CA PHE A 106 -2.83 -7.74 -5.90
C PHE A 106 -2.22 -6.83 -6.96
N SER A 107 -2.57 -5.55 -6.94
CA SER A 107 -1.89 -4.50 -7.72
C SER A 107 -1.36 -3.42 -6.79
N TYR A 108 -0.08 -3.10 -6.93
CA TYR A 108 0.60 -2.05 -6.18
C TYR A 108 1.43 -1.21 -7.14
N GLU A 109 0.86 -0.08 -7.58
CA GLU A 109 1.39 0.68 -8.71
C GLU A 109 1.57 2.15 -8.35
N GLU A 110 2.57 2.81 -8.94
CA GLU A 110 2.86 4.23 -8.70
C GLU A 110 3.02 4.62 -7.22
N CYS A 111 3.34 3.64 -6.38
CA CYS A 111 3.55 3.83 -4.96
C CYS A 111 5.06 3.78 -4.65
N ARG A 112 5.47 4.51 -3.62
CA ARG A 112 6.80 4.31 -3.02
C ARG A 112 6.76 3.07 -2.15
N VAL A 113 7.86 2.34 -2.07
CA VAL A 113 7.95 1.23 -1.11
C VAL A 113 7.79 1.81 0.30
N VAL A 114 6.85 1.24 1.05
CA VAL A 114 6.57 1.56 2.45
C VAL A 114 6.98 0.37 3.31
N ASP A 115 7.16 0.58 4.61
CA ASP A 115 7.46 -0.49 5.57
C ASP A 115 6.33 -1.52 5.57
N PHE A 116 6.48 -2.60 4.81
CA PHE A 116 5.53 -3.71 4.82
C PHE A 116 5.81 -4.54 6.07
N SER A 117 4.87 -4.62 7.01
CA SER A 117 4.91 -5.63 8.07
C SER A 117 3.97 -6.79 7.77
N ALA A 118 4.39 -8.00 8.15
CA ALA A 118 3.56 -9.19 8.13
C ALA A 118 2.85 -9.44 6.77
N PHE A 119 3.61 -9.37 5.68
CA PHE A 119 3.10 -9.54 4.32
C PHE A 119 3.15 -11.03 3.92
N ASN A 120 2.02 -11.75 4.07
CA ASN A 120 1.87 -13.14 3.62
C ASN A 120 0.51 -13.32 2.95
N LEU A 121 0.53 -13.60 1.64
CA LEU A 121 -0.68 -13.77 0.82
C LEU A 121 -0.75 -15.21 0.28
N PRO A 122 -1.30 -16.16 1.06
CA PRO A 122 -1.25 -17.59 0.73
C PRO A 122 -2.03 -17.95 -0.54
N SER A 123 -3.12 -17.24 -0.84
CA SER A 123 -4.00 -17.53 -1.97
C SER A 123 -3.67 -16.73 -3.24
N LEU A 124 -2.58 -15.97 -3.23
CA LEU A 124 -2.26 -15.03 -4.29
C LEU A 124 -1.95 -15.77 -5.59
N LYS A 125 -2.63 -15.42 -6.68
CA LYS A 125 -2.40 -16.01 -8.01
C LYS A 125 -1.73 -15.03 -8.95
N ARG A 126 -2.11 -13.76 -8.88
CA ARG A 126 -1.68 -12.72 -9.80
C ARG A 126 -1.24 -11.48 -9.02
N SER A 127 -0.06 -10.97 -9.36
CA SER A 127 0.48 -9.76 -8.76
C SER A 127 1.02 -8.81 -9.82
N LYS A 128 0.71 -7.53 -9.69
CA LYS A 128 1.29 -6.44 -10.48
C LYS A 128 1.90 -5.43 -9.52
N VAL A 129 3.18 -5.19 -9.69
CA VAL A 129 3.94 -4.31 -8.79
C VAL A 129 4.77 -3.36 -9.63
N HIS A 130 4.45 -2.06 -9.54
CA HIS A 130 5.22 -0.98 -10.12
C HIS A 130 5.79 -0.10 -9.01
N ILE A 131 7.07 -0.29 -8.70
CA ILE A 131 7.72 0.37 -7.57
C ILE A 131 8.44 1.62 -8.03
N GLN A 132 8.11 2.76 -7.40
CA GLN A 132 8.93 3.95 -7.53
C GLN A 132 10.12 3.86 -6.57
N ILE A 133 11.31 3.61 -7.12
CA ILE A 133 12.56 3.74 -6.37
C ILE A 133 12.80 5.25 -6.17
N PRO A 134 12.98 5.73 -4.92
CA PRO A 134 13.29 7.14 -4.68
C PRO A 134 14.52 7.55 -5.50
N ARG A 135 14.39 8.58 -6.34
CA ARG A 135 15.52 9.09 -7.12
C ARG A 135 16.55 9.66 -6.15
N LEU A 136 17.75 9.08 -6.15
CA LEU A 136 18.92 9.56 -5.44
C LEU A 136 19.50 10.78 -6.16
N HIS A 137 18.75 11.86 -6.29
CA HIS A 137 19.38 13.15 -6.59
C HIS A 137 19.92 13.68 -5.28
N ARG A 138 21.25 13.70 -5.13
CA ARG A 138 21.94 14.41 -4.05
C ARG A 138 21.70 15.90 -4.30
N PRO A 139 20.76 16.57 -3.61
CA PRO A 139 20.52 17.97 -3.86
C PRO A 139 21.77 18.71 -3.37
N LEU A 140 22.31 19.60 -4.21
CA LEU A 140 23.41 20.46 -3.81
C LEU A 140 22.95 21.27 -2.58
N GLY A 141 23.69 21.17 -1.47
CA GLY A 141 23.38 21.89 -0.22
C GLY A 141 22.81 21.09 0.95
N MET A 142 22.73 19.76 0.89
CA MET A 142 22.38 18.95 2.08
C MET A 142 23.50 18.93 3.14
N SER A 143 23.12 19.03 4.41
CA SER A 143 23.99 18.77 5.56
C SER A 143 24.34 17.27 5.68
N GLN A 144 25.44 16.94 6.38
CA GLN A 144 25.81 15.54 6.67
C GLN A 144 24.70 14.75 7.36
N LYS A 145 23.97 15.37 8.28
CA LYS A 145 22.84 14.73 8.99
C LYS A 145 21.71 14.34 8.03
N GLN A 146 21.44 15.14 7.00
CA GLN A 146 20.43 14.82 5.98
C GLN A 146 20.91 13.70 5.05
N LEU A 147 22.19 13.67 4.71
CA LEU A 147 22.79 12.58 3.93
C LEU A 147 22.71 11.24 4.66
N GLN A 148 22.99 11.22 5.97
CA GLN A 148 22.89 10.01 6.79
C GLN A 148 21.44 9.49 6.85
N ILE A 149 20.46 10.38 7.03
CA ILE A 149 19.02 10.00 7.02
C ILE A 149 18.60 9.43 5.66
N LEU A 150 19.15 9.95 4.56
CA LEU A 150 18.87 9.47 3.20
C LEU A 150 19.44 8.07 2.97
N GLU A 151 20.67 7.81 3.43
CA GLU A 151 21.30 6.48 3.35
C GLU A 151 20.58 5.44 4.23
N GLU A 152 20.14 5.82 5.43
CA GLU A 152 19.30 4.97 6.26
C GLU A 152 17.97 4.62 5.58
N HIS A 153 17.31 5.61 4.94
CA HIS A 153 16.09 5.37 4.16
C HIS A 153 16.33 4.43 2.98
N LYS A 154 17.49 4.54 2.32
CA LYS A 154 17.87 3.65 1.22
C LYS A 154 17.94 2.19 1.69
N ASN A 155 18.61 1.92 2.81
CA ASN A 155 18.72 0.56 3.34
C ASN A 155 17.36 -0.01 3.78
N SER A 156 16.50 0.82 4.37
CA SER A 156 15.11 0.44 4.69
C SER A 156 14.32 0.06 3.44
N THR A 157 14.44 0.84 2.35
CA THR A 157 13.70 0.60 1.11
C THR A 157 13.97 -0.78 0.50
N TYR A 158 15.22 -1.26 0.56
CA TYR A 158 15.56 -2.60 0.08
C TYR A 158 15.00 -3.71 0.97
N HIS A 159 14.99 -3.50 2.29
CA HIS A 159 14.37 -4.43 3.21
C HIS A 159 12.86 -4.53 2.95
N ASP A 160 12.19 -3.38 2.79
CA ASP A 160 10.76 -3.32 2.52
C ASP A 160 10.38 -3.96 1.18
N LEU A 161 11.23 -3.75 0.16
CA LEU A 161 11.12 -4.44 -1.13
C LEU A 161 11.25 -5.95 -0.96
N PHE A 162 12.23 -6.41 -0.18
CA PHE A 162 12.41 -7.84 0.08
C PHE A 162 11.20 -8.43 0.79
N VAL A 163 10.65 -7.75 1.80
CA VAL A 163 9.43 -8.21 2.50
C VAL A 163 8.23 -8.25 1.56
N LEU A 164 8.06 -7.24 0.71
CA LEU A 164 7.05 -7.23 -0.34
C LEU A 164 7.20 -8.48 -1.23
N LEU A 165 8.39 -8.72 -1.78
CA LEU A 165 8.65 -9.88 -2.64
C LEU A 165 8.38 -11.21 -1.92
N GLN A 166 8.72 -11.32 -0.63
CA GLN A 166 8.44 -12.52 0.16
C GLN A 166 6.94 -12.81 0.26
N GLY A 167 6.09 -11.81 0.48
CA GLY A 167 4.65 -12.05 0.52
C GLY A 167 4.02 -12.33 -0.85
N LEU A 168 4.72 -12.03 -1.94
CA LEU A 168 4.30 -12.37 -3.31
C LEU A 168 4.71 -13.77 -3.75
N ARG A 169 5.46 -14.53 -2.93
CA ARG A 169 6.05 -15.82 -3.30
C ARG A 169 5.08 -16.88 -3.84
N ASN A 170 3.79 -16.78 -3.52
CA ASN A 170 2.77 -17.73 -3.98
C ASN A 170 2.14 -17.34 -5.33
N ALA A 171 2.43 -16.14 -5.86
CA ALA A 171 1.85 -15.67 -7.11
C ALA A 171 2.33 -16.53 -8.29
N GLN A 172 1.37 -17.05 -9.06
CA GLN A 172 1.61 -17.79 -10.31
C GLN A 172 2.03 -16.85 -11.44
N HIS A 173 1.56 -15.60 -11.40
CA HIS A 173 1.95 -14.57 -12.36
C HIS A 173 2.35 -13.31 -11.63
N LEU A 174 3.63 -12.94 -11.74
CA LEU A 174 4.19 -11.72 -11.17
C LEU A 174 4.64 -10.79 -12.29
N THR A 175 4.09 -9.58 -12.34
CA THR A 175 4.65 -8.48 -13.13
C THR A 175 5.35 -7.53 -12.18
N LEU A 176 6.67 -7.47 -12.26
CA LEU A 176 7.47 -6.48 -11.54
C LEU A 176 7.95 -5.42 -12.53
N SER A 177 7.76 -4.16 -12.19
CA SER A 177 8.28 -3.04 -12.96
C SER A 177 8.81 -1.95 -12.03
N PHE A 178 9.83 -1.26 -12.50
CA PHE A 178 10.44 -0.13 -11.81
C PHE A 178 10.78 0.91 -12.88
N PRO A 179 10.74 2.22 -12.57
CA PRO A 179 11.19 3.23 -13.51
C PRO A 179 12.68 3.01 -13.74
N THR A 180 13.05 2.47 -14.89
CA THR A 180 14.42 2.55 -15.38
C THR A 180 14.67 4.02 -15.69
N CYS A 181 15.49 4.67 -14.86
CA CYS A 181 16.14 5.90 -15.31
C CYS A 181 16.84 5.56 -16.64
N MET A 182 16.68 6.40 -17.66
CA MET A 182 17.09 6.13 -19.04
C MET A 182 18.46 5.43 -19.19
N SER A 183 18.41 4.10 -19.26
CA SER A 183 19.26 3.18 -20.02
C SER A 183 18.78 1.75 -19.73
N CYS A 184 17.91 1.25 -20.60
CA CYS A 184 17.55 -0.16 -20.88
C CYS A 184 17.73 -1.24 -19.79
N THR A 185 16.60 -1.82 -19.32
CA THR A 185 16.22 -3.25 -19.55
C THR A 185 14.87 -3.57 -18.86
N ARG A 186 13.96 -4.22 -19.59
CA ARG A 186 12.78 -4.89 -19.00
C ARG A 186 13.22 -6.30 -18.62
N TYR A 187 12.99 -6.70 -17.37
CA TYR A 187 13.13 -8.09 -16.94
C TYR A 187 11.74 -8.72 -16.88
N ASN A 188 11.49 -9.72 -17.73
CA ASN A 188 10.40 -10.67 -17.52
C ASN A 188 10.96 -11.79 -16.67
N VAL A 189 10.54 -11.90 -15.41
CA VAL A 189 10.79 -13.08 -14.59
C VAL A 189 9.57 -14.00 -14.78
N PHE A 190 9.73 -15.04 -15.59
CA PHE A 190 8.80 -16.17 -15.60
C PHE A 190 9.32 -17.19 -14.59
N GLY A 191 8.48 -17.56 -13.63
CA GLY A 191 8.69 -18.66 -12.69
C GLY A 191 7.43 -19.50 -12.64
#